data_AF-A0A3Q3WW96-F1
#
_entry.id   AF-A0A3Q3WW96-F1
#
_cell.length_a   1.000
_cell.length_b   1.000
_cell.length_c   1.000
_cell.angle_alpha   90.00
_cell.angle_beta   90.00
_cell.angle_gamma   90.00
#
_symmetry.space_group_name_H-M   'P 1'
#
loop_
_entity.id
_entity.type
_entity.pdbx_description
1 polymer ?
#
loop_
_entity_poly.entity_id
_entity_poly.type
_entity_poly.pdbx_seq_one_letter_code
_entity_poly.pdbx_strand_id
1 'polypeptide(L)'
;PPQQQALVPAYTGETDSEEEGGERDEKEGRMTDWVKLACLLCRRQFPSKEALIRHQQLSELHKVGLSLLSQTGNGLGHAFIKLDLNDKQLNDITALSSYVHLRFLDVSNNHITNLSPLASLTHLLWLKARRQPFAQLRYLQWLSIAGNHITDPDGLVGPSLERLILSGNDIQKVSGLHSGFFMNLVSLELRGNQLETTDGISLPKLQRLYLELKDLSSD
;
A
#
# COMPACT_ATOMS: atom_id res chain seq x y z
N PRO A 1 6.17 -77.48 -12.52
CA PRO A 1 7.46 -77.95 -11.96
C PRO A 1 8.61 -77.64 -12.95
N PRO A 2 9.81 -77.33 -12.46
CA PRO A 2 10.24 -75.95 -12.35
C PRO A 2 11.56 -75.66 -13.14
N GLN A 3 11.80 -74.38 -13.51
CA GLN A 3 12.83 -73.47 -12.98
C GLN A 3 14.19 -73.52 -13.69
N GLN A 4 14.62 -72.39 -14.27
CA GLN A 4 15.70 -71.47 -13.80
C GLN A 4 17.03 -71.81 -14.49
N GLN A 5 17.92 -70.90 -14.89
CA GLN A 5 18.24 -69.51 -14.51
C GLN A 5 19.01 -68.91 -15.72
N ALA A 6 18.67 -67.70 -16.15
CA ALA A 6 19.46 -66.46 -15.99
C ALA A 6 20.81 -66.43 -16.74
N LEU A 7 20.97 -65.43 -17.62
CA LEU A 7 22.12 -64.52 -17.73
C LEU A 7 21.92 -63.59 -18.96
N VAL A 8 21.91 -62.27 -18.71
CA VAL A 8 22.03 -61.17 -19.71
C VAL A 8 23.53 -60.87 -19.89
N PRO A 9 24.05 -60.29 -21.01
CA PRO A 9 23.82 -58.87 -21.34
C PRO A 9 23.95 -58.45 -22.83
N ALA A 10 23.80 -57.12 -23.04
CA ALA A 10 24.22 -56.27 -24.17
C ALA A 10 23.06 -55.86 -25.13
N TYR A 11 22.94 -54.61 -25.62
CA TYR A 11 23.91 -53.59 -25.99
C TYR A 11 23.26 -52.17 -25.92
N THR A 12 24.05 -51.18 -25.50
CA THR A 12 24.08 -49.74 -25.85
C THR A 12 22.81 -48.93 -26.12
N GLY A 13 22.73 -47.79 -25.44
CA GLY A 13 22.02 -46.60 -25.90
C GLY A 13 22.47 -45.41 -25.07
N GLU A 14 23.52 -44.72 -25.53
CA GLU A 14 23.86 -43.38 -25.03
C GLU A 14 22.72 -42.43 -25.43
N THR A 15 22.17 -41.72 -24.45
CA THR A 15 21.45 -40.45 -24.66
C THR A 15 21.62 -39.63 -23.40
N ASP A 16 22.41 -38.57 -23.52
CA ASP A 16 22.53 -37.48 -22.56
C ASP A 16 21.14 -37.08 -22.06
N SER A 17 20.95 -37.15 -20.75
CA SER A 17 19.78 -36.60 -20.07
C SER A 17 20.30 -35.87 -18.85
N GLU A 18 20.21 -34.55 -18.92
CA GLU A 18 20.63 -33.57 -17.93
C GLU A 18 19.97 -33.85 -16.57
N GLU A 19 20.77 -34.25 -15.57
CA GLU A 19 20.42 -34.11 -14.16
C GLU A 19 21.41 -33.17 -13.48
N GLU A 20 20.86 -32.08 -12.96
CA GLU A 20 21.16 -31.41 -11.68
C GLU A 20 21.11 -29.88 -11.83
N GLY A 21 20.10 -29.25 -11.19
CA GLY A 21 19.94 -27.81 -11.33
C GLY A 21 18.86 -27.10 -10.52
N GLY A 22 18.46 -27.60 -9.34
CA GLY A 22 18.01 -26.71 -8.25
C GLY A 22 16.50 -26.64 -7.95
N GLU A 23 16.14 -27.39 -6.91
CA GLU A 23 14.93 -27.29 -6.07
C GLU A 23 14.57 -25.84 -5.67
N ARG A 24 13.77 -25.13 -6.46
CA ARG A 24 13.12 -23.87 -6.03
C ARG A 24 11.59 -23.88 -6.06
N ASP A 25 10.96 -24.85 -6.72
CA ASP A 25 9.51 -24.78 -7.03
C ASP A 25 8.57 -25.55 -6.08
N GLU A 26 9.04 -26.47 -5.23
CA GLU A 26 8.11 -27.31 -4.46
C GLU A 26 7.50 -26.66 -3.20
N LYS A 27 8.06 -25.56 -2.70
CA LYS A 27 7.51 -24.86 -1.51
C LYS A 27 6.44 -23.83 -1.84
N GLU A 28 6.40 -23.26 -3.05
CA GLU A 28 5.39 -22.26 -3.44
C GLU A 28 4.02 -22.88 -3.75
N GLY A 29 3.98 -24.15 -4.19
CA GLY A 29 2.74 -24.86 -4.50
C GLY A 29 1.85 -25.17 -3.28
N ARG A 30 2.38 -25.12 -2.05
CA ARG A 30 1.63 -25.49 -0.83
C ARG A 30 0.81 -24.35 -0.21
N MET A 31 1.01 -23.11 -0.64
CA MET A 31 0.32 -21.95 -0.06
C MET A 31 -0.90 -21.48 -0.88
N THR A 32 -1.23 -22.18 -1.96
CA THR A 32 -2.31 -21.81 -2.89
C THR A 32 -3.18 -23.03 -3.20
N ASP A 33 -4.48 -22.94 -2.89
CA ASP A 33 -5.49 -23.89 -3.31
C ASP A 33 -6.10 -23.43 -4.64
N TRP A 34 -5.62 -23.99 -5.73
CA TRP A 34 -6.08 -23.66 -7.08
C TRP A 34 -7.49 -24.16 -7.40
N VAL A 35 -7.98 -25.16 -6.65
CA VAL A 35 -9.34 -25.70 -6.82
C VAL A 35 -10.34 -24.73 -6.21
N LYS A 36 -10.04 -24.22 -5.01
CA LYS A 36 -10.87 -23.20 -4.34
C LYS A 36 -10.54 -21.78 -4.80
N LEU A 37 -9.54 -21.60 -5.66
CA LEU A 37 -8.96 -20.30 -5.99
C LEU A 37 -8.61 -19.48 -4.72
N ALA A 38 -7.97 -20.12 -3.74
CA ALA A 38 -7.67 -19.51 -2.45
C ALA A 38 -6.18 -19.45 -2.16
N CYS A 39 -5.71 -18.37 -1.55
CA CYS A 39 -4.39 -18.30 -0.96
C CYS A 39 -4.49 -18.77 0.50
N LEU A 40 -3.91 -19.92 0.80
CA LEU A 40 -3.91 -20.56 2.12
C LEU A 40 -3.07 -19.77 3.14
N LEU A 41 -2.10 -18.98 2.68
CA LEU A 41 -1.31 -18.10 3.53
C LEU A 41 -2.17 -17.00 4.18
N CYS A 42 -2.96 -16.29 3.37
CA CYS A 42 -3.82 -15.21 3.86
C CYS A 42 -5.28 -15.63 4.09
N ARG A 43 -5.58 -16.92 3.86
CA ARG A 43 -6.93 -17.53 3.95
C ARG A 43 -8.00 -16.77 3.17
N ARG A 44 -7.63 -16.20 2.01
CA ARG A 44 -8.57 -15.50 1.12
C ARG A 44 -8.91 -16.34 -0.09
N GLN A 45 -10.17 -16.31 -0.47
CA GLN A 45 -10.67 -16.84 -1.72
C GLN A 45 -10.74 -15.73 -2.78
N PHE A 46 -10.41 -16.06 -4.02
CA PHE A 46 -10.35 -15.12 -5.14
C PHE A 46 -11.40 -15.46 -6.19
N PRO A 47 -11.95 -14.45 -6.89
CA PRO A 47 -13.01 -14.66 -7.85
C PRO A 47 -12.52 -15.25 -9.18
N SER A 48 -11.22 -15.20 -9.48
CA SER A 48 -10.65 -15.75 -10.72
C SER A 48 -9.21 -16.21 -10.56
N LYS A 49 -8.75 -17.05 -11.49
CA LYS A 49 -7.35 -17.53 -11.55
C LYS A 49 -6.39 -16.37 -11.78
N GLU A 50 -6.74 -15.39 -12.61
CA GLU A 50 -5.91 -14.21 -12.87
C GLU A 50 -5.78 -13.32 -11.64
N ALA A 51 -6.85 -13.19 -10.84
CA ALA A 51 -6.79 -12.46 -9.57
C ALA A 51 -5.89 -13.17 -8.55
N LEU A 52 -5.94 -14.50 -8.51
CA LEU A 52 -5.07 -15.31 -7.67
C LEU A 52 -3.61 -15.29 -8.15
N ILE A 53 -3.35 -15.35 -9.46
CA ILE A 53 -2.00 -15.23 -10.04
C ILE A 53 -1.43 -13.85 -9.74
N ARG A 54 -2.18 -12.76 -9.97
CA ARG A 54 -1.74 -11.41 -9.59
C ARG A 54 -1.44 -11.35 -8.10
N HIS A 55 -2.30 -11.93 -7.25
CA HIS A 55 -2.05 -12.02 -5.82
C HIS A 55 -0.78 -12.81 -5.49
N GLN A 56 -0.52 -13.92 -6.16
CA GLN A 56 0.68 -14.72 -5.93
C GLN A 56 1.94 -14.03 -6.46
N GLN A 57 1.84 -13.22 -7.52
CA GLN A 57 2.95 -12.43 -8.05
C GLN A 57 3.41 -11.33 -7.09
N LEU A 58 2.57 -10.89 -6.14
CA LEU A 58 3.03 -10.08 -4.99
C LEU A 58 3.14 -10.89 -3.71
N SER A 59 3.57 -12.16 -3.83
CA SER A 59 3.80 -13.15 -2.76
C SER A 59 4.35 -12.54 -1.47
N GLU A 60 5.19 -11.51 -1.57
CA GLU A 60 5.84 -10.85 -0.44
C GLU A 60 4.97 -9.80 0.28
N LEU A 61 4.09 -9.09 -0.43
CA LEU A 61 3.20 -8.08 0.17
C LEU A 61 2.14 -8.71 1.09
N HIS A 62 1.86 -9.99 0.91
CA HIS A 62 0.83 -10.71 1.69
C HIS A 62 1.43 -11.43 2.89
N LYS A 63 2.75 -11.70 2.83
CA LYS A 63 3.56 -12.18 3.95
C LYS A 63 3.98 -11.05 4.89
N VAL A 64 4.04 -9.81 4.39
CA VAL A 64 4.64 -8.67 5.10
C VAL A 64 3.65 -7.52 5.21
N GLY A 65 3.41 -7.04 6.43
CA GLY A 65 2.70 -5.78 6.69
C GLY A 65 1.17 -5.85 6.84
N LEU A 66 0.51 -6.91 6.38
CA LEU A 66 -0.92 -7.12 6.64
C LEU A 66 -1.16 -7.39 8.13
N SER A 67 -2.07 -6.63 8.72
CA SER A 67 -2.40 -6.73 10.14
C SER A 67 -3.82 -6.25 10.43
N LEU A 68 -4.25 -6.45 11.67
CA LEU A 68 -5.54 -6.03 12.20
C LEU A 68 -6.71 -6.70 11.48
N LEU A 69 -7.04 -7.91 11.93
CA LEU A 69 -8.19 -8.67 11.44
C LEU A 69 -9.49 -8.05 11.99
N SER A 70 -10.43 -7.74 11.10
CA SER A 70 -11.73 -7.17 11.45
C SER A 70 -12.83 -7.85 10.65
N GLN A 71 -14.03 -7.87 11.22
CA GLN A 71 -15.23 -8.31 10.51
C GLN A 71 -15.49 -7.40 9.30
N THR A 72 -15.89 -7.99 8.17
CA THR A 72 -16.26 -7.27 6.96
C THR A 72 -17.61 -6.56 7.16
N GLY A 73 -17.88 -5.49 6.40
CA GLY A 73 -19.08 -4.66 6.59
C GLY A 73 -20.41 -5.41 6.41
N ASN A 74 -20.41 -6.56 5.73
CA ASN A 74 -21.58 -7.44 5.59
C ASN A 74 -21.72 -8.47 6.73
N GLY A 75 -20.79 -8.52 7.68
CA GLY A 75 -20.82 -9.46 8.80
C GLY A 75 -20.45 -10.91 8.45
N LEU A 76 -20.26 -11.23 7.17
CA LEU A 76 -20.12 -12.61 6.67
C LEU A 76 -18.68 -13.15 6.69
N GLY A 77 -17.70 -12.34 7.06
CA GLY A 77 -16.31 -12.76 7.06
C GLY A 77 -15.39 -11.82 7.81
N HIS A 78 -14.09 -12.10 7.71
CA HIS A 78 -13.04 -11.28 8.27
C HIS A 78 -12.04 -10.90 7.18
N ALA A 79 -11.47 -9.71 7.31
CA ALA A 79 -10.41 -9.23 6.44
C ALA A 79 -9.37 -8.46 7.27
N PHE A 80 -8.12 -8.50 6.84
CA PHE A 80 -7.10 -7.59 7.32
C PHE A 80 -7.38 -6.19 6.79
N ILE A 81 -7.37 -5.20 7.67
CA ILE A 81 -7.72 -3.81 7.32
C ILE A 81 -6.54 -2.85 7.41
N LYS A 82 -5.37 -3.31 7.86
CA LYS A 82 -4.14 -2.54 7.90
C LYS A 82 -3.07 -3.19 7.05
N LEU A 83 -2.32 -2.38 6.31
CA LEU A 83 -1.18 -2.80 5.50
C LEU A 83 -0.03 -1.80 5.64
N ASP A 84 1.14 -2.29 6.05
CA ASP A 84 2.37 -1.52 6.18
C ASP A 84 3.40 -1.94 5.12
N LEU A 85 3.59 -1.06 4.13
CA LEU A 85 4.53 -1.22 3.03
C LEU A 85 5.61 -0.16 3.08
N ASN A 86 5.93 0.36 4.26
CA ASN A 86 7.00 1.32 4.41
C ASN A 86 8.33 0.71 3.94
N ASP A 87 9.06 1.47 3.12
CA ASP A 87 10.41 1.13 2.67
C ASP A 87 10.52 -0.27 2.05
N LYS A 88 9.72 -0.50 1.01
CA LYS A 88 9.69 -1.75 0.24
C LYS A 88 10.17 -1.58 -1.20
N GLN A 89 10.73 -0.40 -1.52
CA GLN A 89 11.23 -0.04 -2.84
C GLN A 89 10.18 -0.19 -3.97
N LEU A 90 8.89 -0.15 -3.63
CA LEU A 90 7.79 -0.38 -4.57
C LEU A 90 7.69 0.77 -5.58
N ASN A 91 7.38 0.44 -6.82
CA ASN A 91 7.01 1.41 -7.87
C ASN A 91 5.59 1.17 -8.40
N ASP A 92 5.14 -0.09 -8.37
CA ASP A 92 3.80 -0.52 -8.74
C ASP A 92 3.01 -1.02 -7.51
N ILE A 93 1.79 -0.50 -7.39
CA ILE A 93 0.82 -0.89 -6.36
C ILE A 93 -0.52 -1.32 -6.96
N THR A 94 -0.56 -1.68 -8.24
CA THR A 94 -1.76 -2.07 -8.97
C THR A 94 -2.57 -3.13 -8.23
N ALA A 95 -1.90 -4.08 -7.59
CA ALA A 95 -2.55 -5.15 -6.88
C ALA A 95 -3.22 -4.74 -5.56
N LEU A 96 -2.89 -3.57 -5.01
CA LEU A 96 -3.58 -3.03 -3.83
C LEU A 96 -5.07 -2.84 -4.11
N SER A 97 -5.48 -2.69 -5.38
CA SER A 97 -6.89 -2.64 -5.78
C SER A 97 -7.72 -3.86 -5.37
N SER A 98 -7.09 -5.02 -5.15
CA SER A 98 -7.78 -6.23 -4.68
C SER A 98 -8.03 -6.27 -3.16
N TYR A 99 -7.43 -5.33 -2.41
CA TYR A 99 -7.52 -5.23 -0.96
C TYR A 99 -8.66 -4.31 -0.51
N VAL A 100 -9.86 -4.53 -1.05
CA VAL A 100 -11.05 -3.66 -0.94
C VAL A 100 -11.52 -3.31 0.49
N HIS A 101 -11.03 -4.04 1.50
CA HIS A 101 -11.36 -3.82 2.92
C HIS A 101 -10.28 -3.04 3.68
N LEU A 102 -9.17 -2.65 3.04
CA LEU A 102 -8.15 -1.84 3.70
C LEU A 102 -8.72 -0.51 4.16
N ARG A 103 -8.35 -0.15 5.38
CA ARG A 103 -8.67 1.12 6.04
C ARG A 103 -7.43 1.93 6.38
N PHE A 104 -6.31 1.24 6.65
CA PHE A 104 -5.03 1.86 7.02
C PHE A 104 -3.93 1.37 6.09
N LEU A 105 -3.30 2.29 5.37
CA LEU A 105 -2.23 1.97 4.43
C LEU A 105 -1.02 2.89 4.62
N ASP A 106 0.14 2.31 4.90
CA ASP A 106 1.43 3.02 4.80
C ASP A 106 2.15 2.55 3.53
N VAL A 107 2.41 3.47 2.60
CA VAL A 107 3.22 3.27 1.38
C VAL A 107 4.36 4.28 1.31
N SER A 108 4.71 4.93 2.42
CA SER A 108 5.82 5.87 2.48
C SER A 108 7.17 5.19 2.21
N ASN A 109 8.16 5.99 1.84
CA ASN A 109 9.52 5.52 1.50
C ASN A 109 9.56 4.49 0.35
N ASN A 110 8.66 4.62 -0.62
CA ASN A 110 8.70 3.87 -1.88
C ASN A 110 8.96 4.81 -3.08
N HIS A 111 9.02 4.23 -4.28
CA HIS A 111 9.19 4.89 -5.58
C HIS A 111 7.87 4.97 -6.36
N ILE A 112 6.74 5.02 -5.65
CA ILE A 112 5.39 5.03 -6.24
C ILE A 112 5.10 6.41 -6.83
N THR A 113 4.79 6.44 -8.12
CA THR A 113 4.42 7.66 -8.85
C THR A 113 2.94 7.71 -9.23
N ASN A 114 2.21 6.61 -9.05
CA ASN A 114 0.80 6.51 -9.40
C ASN A 114 -0.03 5.89 -8.28
N LEU A 115 -0.97 6.67 -7.73
CA LEU A 115 -1.93 6.24 -6.71
C LEU A 115 -3.31 5.88 -7.25
N SER A 116 -3.51 5.85 -8.57
CA SER A 116 -4.81 5.47 -9.16
C SER A 116 -5.32 4.10 -8.72
N PRO A 117 -4.47 3.07 -8.45
CA PRO A 117 -4.97 1.79 -7.95
C PRO A 117 -5.73 1.87 -6.61
N LEU A 118 -5.39 2.87 -5.78
CA LEU A 118 -6.03 3.10 -4.48
C LEU A 118 -7.44 3.68 -4.59
N ALA A 119 -7.86 4.19 -5.76
CA ALA A 119 -9.19 4.77 -5.97
C ALA A 119 -10.33 3.76 -5.73
N SER A 120 -10.05 2.47 -5.92
CA SER A 120 -10.98 1.36 -5.68
C SER A 120 -11.17 1.05 -4.18
N LEU A 121 -10.30 1.55 -3.31
CA LEU A 121 -10.34 1.28 -1.87
C LEU A 121 -11.31 2.23 -1.16
N THR A 122 -12.60 1.98 -1.35
CA THR A 122 -13.67 2.83 -0.81
C THR A 122 -13.74 2.87 0.72
N HIS A 123 -13.06 1.94 1.40
CA HIS A 123 -12.95 1.91 2.86
C HIS A 123 -11.64 2.51 3.39
N LEU A 124 -10.77 3.05 2.53
CA LEU A 124 -9.48 3.60 2.94
C LEU A 124 -9.69 4.93 3.69
N LEU A 125 -9.41 4.93 5.00
CA LEU A 125 -9.60 6.08 5.87
C LEU A 125 -8.29 6.78 6.22
N TRP A 126 -7.19 6.02 6.28
CA TRP A 126 -5.87 6.50 6.65
C TRP A 126 -4.82 6.10 5.62
N LEU A 127 -4.05 7.09 5.17
CA LEU A 127 -2.96 6.91 4.21
C LEU A 127 -1.73 7.67 4.68
N LYS A 128 -0.58 7.00 4.65
CA LYS A 128 0.72 7.65 4.67
C LYS A 128 1.46 7.36 3.36
N ALA A 129 1.87 8.41 2.67
CA ALA A 129 2.44 8.34 1.33
C ALA A 129 3.44 9.48 1.08
N ARG A 130 4.09 9.47 -0.10
CA ARG A 130 4.74 10.68 -0.65
C ARG A 130 3.68 11.58 -1.29
N ARG A 131 3.99 12.87 -1.50
CA ARG A 131 3.10 13.83 -2.18
C ARG A 131 2.73 13.33 -3.58
N GLN A 132 1.43 13.19 -3.83
CA GLN A 132 0.82 12.81 -5.10
C GLN A 132 -0.60 13.44 -5.18
N PRO A 133 -1.27 13.46 -6.34
CA PRO A 133 -2.68 13.82 -6.41
C PRO A 133 -3.54 12.80 -5.64
N PHE A 134 -4.31 13.27 -4.65
CA PHE A 134 -5.19 12.44 -3.81
C PHE A 134 -6.68 12.67 -4.08
N ALA A 135 -7.03 13.49 -5.08
CA ALA A 135 -8.41 13.86 -5.38
C ALA A 135 -9.32 12.64 -5.65
N GLN A 136 -8.76 11.53 -6.13
CA GLN A 136 -9.50 10.29 -6.34
C GLN A 136 -9.86 9.54 -5.04
N LEU A 137 -9.21 9.84 -3.91
CA LEU A 137 -9.40 9.16 -2.63
C LEU A 137 -10.53 9.81 -1.81
N ARG A 138 -11.76 9.70 -2.34
CA ARG A 138 -12.94 10.46 -1.86
C ARG A 138 -13.34 10.20 -0.41
N TYR A 139 -12.95 9.09 0.18
CA TYR A 139 -13.29 8.70 1.55
C TYR A 139 -12.14 8.86 2.53
N LEU A 140 -10.98 9.31 2.06
CA LEU A 140 -9.81 9.46 2.92
C LEU A 140 -10.07 10.55 3.96
N GLN A 141 -9.88 10.21 5.23
CA GLN A 141 -10.11 11.10 6.38
C GLN A 141 -8.80 11.56 7.02
N TRP A 142 -7.76 10.74 6.95
CA TRP A 142 -6.45 11.06 7.50
C TRP A 142 -5.37 10.83 6.45
N LEU A 143 -4.66 11.90 6.10
CA LEU A 143 -3.49 11.87 5.24
C LEU A 143 -2.23 12.31 6.01
N SER A 144 -1.17 11.51 5.90
CA SER A 144 0.18 11.90 6.31
C SER A 144 1.13 11.90 5.12
N ILE A 145 1.70 13.06 4.84
CA ILE A 145 2.75 13.29 3.85
C ILE A 145 3.93 14.01 4.52
N ALA A 146 4.12 13.76 5.81
CA ALA A 146 5.24 14.24 6.62
C ALA A 146 6.59 13.69 6.14
N GLY A 147 7.67 14.43 6.39
CA GLY A 147 9.03 13.97 6.07
C GLY A 147 9.31 13.88 4.58
N ASN A 148 8.69 14.76 3.77
CA ASN A 148 8.94 14.87 2.33
C ASN A 148 9.58 16.23 2.01
N HIS A 149 9.73 16.55 0.72
CA HIS A 149 10.30 17.81 0.24
C HIS A 149 9.22 18.73 -0.34
N ILE A 150 8.11 18.87 0.38
CA ILE A 150 6.99 19.72 -0.08
C ILE A 150 7.32 21.16 0.26
N THR A 151 7.32 22.04 -0.73
CA THR A 151 7.54 23.49 -0.55
C THR A 151 6.24 24.30 -0.52
N ASP A 152 5.16 23.73 -1.07
CA ASP A 152 3.83 24.34 -1.13
C ASP A 152 2.77 23.23 -1.20
N PRO A 153 1.72 23.25 -0.36
CA PRO A 153 0.62 22.28 -0.41
C PRO A 153 -0.34 22.46 -1.60
N ASP A 154 -0.06 23.38 -2.52
CA ASP A 154 -0.87 23.55 -3.74
C ASP A 154 -1.13 22.24 -4.51
N GLY A 155 -2.31 22.16 -5.12
CA GLY A 155 -2.79 20.98 -5.86
C GLY A 155 -3.24 19.80 -4.99
N LEU A 156 -3.09 19.89 -3.66
CA LEU A 156 -3.69 18.92 -2.75
C LEU A 156 -5.20 19.17 -2.62
N VAL A 157 -5.99 18.11 -2.83
CA VAL A 157 -7.45 18.15 -2.72
C VAL A 157 -7.90 16.97 -1.88
N GLY A 158 -8.70 17.24 -0.84
CA GLY A 158 -9.17 16.24 0.10
C GLY A 158 -10.48 16.65 0.75
N PRO A 159 -11.63 16.53 0.05
CA PRO A 159 -12.91 17.03 0.53
C PRO A 159 -13.38 16.33 1.82
N SER A 160 -13.00 15.07 2.02
CA SER A 160 -13.35 14.28 3.21
C SER A 160 -12.25 14.25 4.28
N LEU A 161 -11.10 14.91 4.05
CA LEU A 161 -10.01 14.90 5.02
C LEU A 161 -10.40 15.67 6.28
N GLU A 162 -10.22 15.03 7.42
CA GLU A 162 -10.38 15.59 8.77
C GLU A 162 -9.02 15.92 9.40
N ARG A 163 -7.98 15.17 9.05
CA ARG A 163 -6.61 15.37 9.54
C ARG A 163 -5.59 15.31 8.42
N LEU A 164 -4.77 16.36 8.34
CA LEU A 164 -3.66 16.49 7.41
C LEU A 164 -2.36 16.72 8.16
N ILE A 165 -1.37 15.86 7.91
CA ILE A 165 -0.03 15.95 8.50
C ILE A 165 0.99 16.26 7.40
N LEU A 166 1.56 17.46 7.49
CA LEU A 166 2.57 18.05 6.60
C LEU A 166 3.88 18.36 7.36
N SER A 167 4.05 17.84 8.58
CA SER A 167 5.23 18.11 9.40
C SER A 167 6.54 17.65 8.76
N GLY A 168 7.65 18.34 9.01
CA GLY A 168 8.97 17.94 8.49
C GLY A 168 9.04 18.01 6.96
N ASN A 169 8.51 19.08 6.39
CA ASN A 169 8.63 19.40 4.96
C ASN A 169 9.36 20.75 4.81
N ASP A 170 9.47 21.25 3.59
CA ASP A 170 10.17 22.49 3.24
C ASP A 170 9.18 23.64 2.95
N ILE A 171 8.01 23.64 3.59
CA ILE A 171 6.91 24.58 3.28
C ILE A 171 7.25 25.96 3.82
N GLN A 172 7.38 26.94 2.92
CA GLN A 172 7.64 28.35 3.27
C GLN A 172 6.37 29.19 3.21
N LYS A 173 5.51 28.89 2.24
CA LYS A 173 4.21 29.53 2.04
C LYS A 173 3.13 28.48 1.88
N VAL A 174 1.91 28.86 2.25
CA VAL A 174 0.75 28.00 2.09
C VAL A 174 -0.14 28.53 0.98
N SER A 175 -0.44 27.68 0.00
CA SER A 175 -1.54 27.92 -0.93
C SER A 175 -2.44 26.69 -1.04
N GLY A 176 -3.69 26.89 -1.48
CA GLY A 176 -4.67 25.80 -1.60
C GLY A 176 -5.23 25.25 -0.28
N LEU A 177 -4.81 25.71 0.91
CA LEU A 177 -5.43 25.29 2.18
C LEU A 177 -6.69 26.10 2.49
N HIS A 178 -7.72 25.94 1.67
CA HIS A 178 -9.01 26.58 1.85
C HIS A 178 -10.21 25.60 1.79
N SER A 179 -11.37 26.05 2.27
CA SER A 179 -12.60 25.26 2.35
C SER A 179 -13.03 24.60 1.04
N GLY A 180 -12.71 25.22 -0.12
CA GLY A 180 -12.98 24.64 -1.44
C GLY A 180 -12.30 23.28 -1.70
N PHE A 181 -11.17 23.00 -1.06
CA PHE A 181 -10.44 21.72 -1.19
C PHE A 181 -10.48 20.86 0.08
N PHE A 182 -10.72 21.48 1.23
CA PHE A 182 -10.62 20.87 2.56
C PHE A 182 -11.82 21.23 3.46
N MET A 183 -13.04 20.94 2.99
CA MET A 183 -14.28 21.37 3.66
C MET A 183 -14.52 20.76 5.05
N ASN A 184 -13.84 19.65 5.37
CA ASN A 184 -14.00 18.90 6.62
C ASN A 184 -12.76 18.90 7.51
N LEU A 185 -11.71 19.68 7.17
CA LEU A 185 -10.45 19.59 7.87
C LEU A 185 -10.55 20.20 9.28
N VAL A 186 -10.28 19.37 10.28
CA VAL A 186 -10.36 19.70 11.71
C VAL A 186 -8.98 19.86 12.33
N SER A 187 -7.98 19.15 11.80
CA SER A 187 -6.62 19.11 12.35
C SER A 187 -5.58 19.27 11.24
N LEU A 188 -4.72 20.28 11.38
CA LEU A 188 -3.62 20.57 10.47
C LEU A 188 -2.30 20.64 11.24
N GLU A 189 -1.32 19.89 10.77
CA GLU A 189 0.01 19.78 11.37
C GLU A 189 1.08 20.21 10.37
N LEU A 190 1.81 21.27 10.72
CA LEU A 190 2.81 21.96 9.90
C LEU A 190 4.14 22.16 10.65
N ARG A 191 4.35 21.59 11.84
CA ARG A 191 5.63 21.74 12.58
C ARG A 191 6.83 21.22 11.80
N GLY A 192 8.01 21.77 12.05
CA GLY A 192 9.22 21.41 11.30
C GLY A 192 9.12 21.75 9.81
N ASN A 193 8.48 22.88 9.48
CA ASN A 193 8.54 23.52 8.16
C ASN A 193 9.31 24.84 8.27
N GLN A 194 9.32 25.65 7.21
CA GLN A 194 10.03 26.93 7.13
C GLN A 194 9.05 28.09 6.92
N LEU A 195 7.86 28.02 7.54
CA LEU A 195 6.76 28.95 7.28
C LEU A 195 7.12 30.38 7.69
N GLU A 196 6.97 31.33 6.77
CA GLU A 196 7.19 32.76 7.05
C GLU A 196 5.90 33.47 7.50
N THR A 197 4.74 32.95 7.07
CA THR A 197 3.42 33.50 7.35
C THR A 197 2.38 32.38 7.45
N THR A 198 1.23 32.68 8.07
CA THR A 198 0.04 31.82 8.06
C THR A 198 -0.96 32.20 6.96
N ASP A 199 -0.64 33.18 6.12
CA ASP A 199 -1.47 33.55 4.97
C ASP A 199 -1.70 32.35 4.05
N GLY A 200 -2.91 32.28 3.49
CA GLY A 200 -3.35 31.17 2.65
C GLY A 200 -3.97 29.99 3.41
N ILE A 201 -3.98 30.02 4.74
CA ILE A 201 -4.75 29.07 5.57
C ILE A 201 -6.15 29.63 5.81
N SER A 202 -7.16 29.11 5.11
CA SER A 202 -8.57 29.52 5.21
C SER A 202 -9.49 28.31 5.44
N LEU A 203 -9.44 27.74 6.64
CA LEU A 203 -10.10 26.48 6.99
C LEU A 203 -11.14 26.68 8.12
N PRO A 204 -12.43 26.90 7.80
CA PRO A 204 -13.43 27.35 8.79
C PRO A 204 -13.79 26.29 9.84
N LYS A 205 -13.52 24.99 9.59
CA LYS A 205 -13.76 23.90 10.55
C LYS A 205 -12.52 23.52 11.36
N LEU A 206 -11.40 24.22 11.17
CA LEU A 206 -10.14 23.88 11.81
C LEU A 206 -10.24 24.13 13.32
N GLN A 207 -9.97 23.09 14.11
CA GLN A 207 -9.97 23.15 15.58
C GLN A 207 -8.56 23.04 16.15
N ARG A 208 -7.65 22.40 15.42
CA ARG A 208 -6.28 22.13 15.86
C ARG A 208 -5.31 22.52 14.75
N LEU A 209 -4.47 23.51 15.03
CA LEU A 209 -3.40 23.95 14.16
C LEU A 209 -2.08 23.88 14.93
N TYR A 210 -1.15 23.09 14.41
CA TYR A 210 0.20 22.96 14.97
C TYR A 210 1.17 23.50 13.92
N LEU A 211 1.91 24.55 14.25
CA LEU A 211 2.89 25.16 13.35
C LEU A 211 4.01 25.82 14.14
N GLU A 212 5.10 26.09 13.45
CA GLU A 212 6.24 26.88 13.90
C GLU A 212 6.54 27.87 12.77
N LEU A 213 6.59 29.17 13.09
CA LEU A 213 7.01 30.19 12.12
C LEU A 213 8.51 30.38 12.20
N LYS A 214 9.14 30.64 11.06
CA LYS A 214 10.54 31.05 10.98
C LYS A 214 10.69 32.38 11.73
N ASP A 215 11.62 32.42 12.68
CA ASP A 215 11.93 33.65 13.38
C ASP A 215 12.67 34.59 12.41
N LEU A 216 12.00 35.66 12.00
CA LEU A 216 12.55 36.68 11.10
C LEU A 216 13.50 37.66 11.83
N SER A 217 13.75 37.46 13.12
CA SER A 217 14.57 38.36 13.94
C SER A 217 16.08 38.09 13.91
N SER A 218 16.56 37.16 13.06
CA SER A 218 17.97 36.76 13.01
C SER A 218 18.74 37.08 11.72
N ASP A 219 18.25 37.99 10.88
CA ASP A 219 18.99 38.52 9.71
C ASP A 219 19.47 39.97 9.93
#